data_AF-A0A2V8EN55-F1
#
_entry.id   AF-A0A2V8EN55-F1
#
_cell.length_a   1.000
_cell.length_b   1.000
_cell.length_c   1.000
_cell.angle_alpha   90.00
_cell.angle_beta   90.00
_cell.angle_gamma   90.00
#
_symmetry.space_group_name_H-M   'P 1'
#
loop_
_entity.id
_entity.type
_entity.pdbx_description
1 polymer ?
#
loop_
_entity_poly.entity_id
_entity_poly.type
_entity_poly.pdbx_seq_one_letter_code
_entity_poly.pdbx_strand_id
1 'polypeptide(L)'
;GPRSLRVFQPARLADLEVRMWQAYYAKERVRLFSLLVTMLHEQYRYSWATAAIEGFHLARAAATFGDLKSGYDVVLPDLEAAYAKARSWTGAAFDPAAVARAELAWWAARRVPGQNSPEHVGALIADEYALLYETTPSNVAAAALLRAKAAALRDEQTAQPDWATIARLLRASYDELLLALAGANV
;
A
#
# COMPACT_ATOMS: atom_id res chain seq x y z
N GLY A 1 -17.67 -13.75 8.44
CA GLY A 1 -18.19 -12.68 7.55
C GLY A 1 -17.41 -12.69 6.24
N PRO A 2 -17.96 -12.12 5.16
CA PRO A 2 -17.25 -12.05 3.87
C PRO A 2 -15.93 -11.29 4.04
N ARG A 3 -14.82 -11.89 3.56
CA ARG A 3 -13.46 -11.34 3.63
C ARG A 3 -13.24 -10.41 2.45
N SER A 4 -13.94 -9.27 2.44
CA SER A 4 -13.85 -8.31 1.34
C SER A 4 -12.72 -7.31 1.57
N LEU A 5 -11.90 -7.09 0.53
CA LEU A 5 -10.92 -5.99 0.49
C LEU A 5 -11.56 -4.61 0.60
N ARG A 6 -12.84 -4.49 0.21
CA ARG A 6 -13.58 -3.22 0.19
C ARG A 6 -14.13 -2.82 1.56
N VAL A 7 -14.02 -3.69 2.58
CA VAL A 7 -14.52 -3.42 3.93
C VAL A 7 -13.34 -3.24 4.88
N PHE A 8 -12.97 -1.99 5.13
CA PHE A 8 -11.89 -1.62 6.04
C PHE A 8 -12.26 -0.39 6.87
N GLN A 9 -11.48 -0.10 7.92
CA GLN A 9 -11.62 1.09 8.74
C GLN A 9 -10.55 2.12 8.34
N PRO A 10 -10.91 3.21 7.62
CA PRO A 10 -9.94 4.19 7.11
C PRO A 10 -9.03 4.76 8.20
N ALA A 11 -9.63 5.11 9.35
CA ALA A 11 -8.92 5.63 10.51
C ALA A 11 -7.78 4.71 10.98
N ARG A 12 -8.11 3.43 11.11
CA ARG A 12 -7.22 2.42 11.65
C ARG A 12 -6.15 2.03 10.65
N LEU A 13 -6.52 1.91 9.38
CA LEU A 13 -5.60 1.58 8.31
C LEU A 13 -4.58 2.70 8.08
N ALA A 14 -5.03 3.96 8.12
CA ALA A 14 -4.14 5.12 8.05
C ALA A 14 -3.15 5.17 9.22
N ASP A 15 -3.60 4.93 10.46
CA ASP A 15 -2.72 4.88 11.64
C ASP A 15 -1.64 3.80 11.51
N LEU A 16 -2.05 2.59 11.12
CA LEU A 16 -1.12 1.48 10.91
C LEU A 16 -0.11 1.80 9.81
N GLU A 17 -0.56 2.32 8.67
CA GLU A 17 0.33 2.66 7.56
C GLU A 17 1.34 3.76 7.93
N VAL A 18 0.90 4.83 8.60
CA VAL A 18 1.82 5.89 9.07
C VAL A 18 2.89 5.31 9.99
N ARG A 19 2.49 4.47 10.95
CA ARG A 19 3.41 3.81 11.88
C ARG A 19 4.36 2.85 11.16
N MET A 20 3.90 2.20 10.10
CA MET A 20 4.74 1.36 9.25
C MET A 20 5.76 2.19 8.49
N TRP A 21 5.37 3.34 7.92
CA TRP A 21 6.29 4.26 7.25
C TRP A 21 7.35 4.76 8.23
N GLN A 22 6.95 5.17 9.44
CA GLN A 22 7.88 5.55 10.51
C GLN A 22 8.88 4.42 10.82
N ALA A 23 8.39 3.20 11.04
CA ALA A 23 9.24 2.05 11.36
C ALA A 23 10.18 1.68 10.19
N TYR A 24 9.69 1.75 8.96
CA TYR A 24 10.47 1.47 7.76
C TYR A 24 11.64 2.45 7.61
N TYR A 25 11.38 3.76 7.71
CA TYR A 25 12.43 4.78 7.58
C TYR A 25 13.37 4.86 8.79
N ALA A 26 12.88 4.53 9.99
CA ALA A 26 13.71 4.36 11.17
C ALA A 26 14.50 3.03 11.18
N LYS A 27 14.31 2.17 10.18
CA LYS A 27 14.89 0.80 10.09
C LYS A 27 14.53 -0.10 11.28
N GLU A 28 13.39 0.15 11.92
CA GLU A 28 12.85 -0.63 13.04
C GLU A 28 12.14 -1.90 12.55
N ARG A 29 12.92 -2.88 12.08
CA ARG A 29 12.41 -4.10 11.42
C ARG A 29 11.39 -4.89 12.27
N VAL A 30 11.62 -5.01 13.58
CA VAL A 30 10.71 -5.72 14.49
C VAL A 30 9.37 -4.99 14.61
N ARG A 31 9.40 -3.66 14.74
CA ARG A 31 8.18 -2.85 14.81
C ARG A 31 7.42 -2.90 13.49
N LEU A 32 8.11 -2.80 12.35
CA LEU A 32 7.50 -2.92 11.02
C LEU A 32 6.80 -4.28 10.86
N PHE A 33 7.46 -5.37 11.26
CA PHE A 33 6.87 -6.70 11.28
C PHE A 33 5.60 -6.77 12.14
N SER A 34 5.65 -6.33 13.40
CA SER A 34 4.47 -6.35 14.28
C SER A 34 3.29 -5.54 13.74
N LEU A 35 3.56 -4.40 13.10
CA LEU A 35 2.54 -3.57 12.46
C LEU A 35 1.94 -4.25 11.22
N LEU A 36 2.77 -4.87 10.38
CA LEU A 36 2.30 -5.66 9.23
C LEU A 36 1.38 -6.81 9.69
N VAL A 37 1.79 -7.58 10.70
CA VAL A 37 0.97 -8.67 11.26
C VAL A 37 -0.38 -8.12 11.75
N THR A 38 -0.38 -6.99 12.45
CA THR A 38 -1.61 -6.35 12.94
C THR A 38 -2.51 -5.93 11.79
N MET A 39 -1.95 -5.28 10.75
CA MET A 39 -2.70 -4.87 9.57
C MET A 39 -3.31 -6.07 8.83
N LEU A 40 -2.54 -7.13 8.62
CA LEU A 40 -3.02 -8.34 7.95
C LEU A 40 -4.15 -9.04 8.75
N HIS A 41 -4.01 -9.06 10.08
CA HIS A 41 -5.06 -9.59 10.96
C HIS A 41 -6.33 -8.73 10.92
N GLU A 42 -6.21 -7.41 11.01
CA GLU A 42 -7.36 -6.51 11.07
C GLU A 42 -8.07 -6.34 9.72
N GLN A 43 -7.31 -6.17 8.63
CA GLN A 43 -7.83 -5.91 7.28
C GLN A 43 -8.29 -7.19 6.59
N TYR A 44 -7.43 -8.21 6.53
CA TYR A 44 -7.73 -9.46 5.81
C TYR A 44 -8.40 -10.52 6.68
N ARG A 45 -8.55 -10.26 7.99
CA ARG A 45 -9.08 -11.22 8.97
C ARG A 45 -8.30 -12.55 8.95
N TYR A 46 -7.00 -12.47 8.66
CA TYR A 46 -6.10 -13.61 8.75
C TYR A 46 -6.07 -14.14 10.19
N SER A 47 -5.85 -15.44 10.39
CA SER A 47 -5.47 -15.93 11.71
C SER A 47 -4.13 -15.29 12.12
N TRP A 48 -3.87 -15.14 13.42
CA TRP A 48 -2.57 -14.60 13.88
C TRP A 48 -1.38 -15.39 13.34
N ALA A 49 -1.51 -16.71 13.19
CA ALA A 49 -0.47 -17.55 12.59
C ALA A 49 -0.26 -17.23 11.10
N THR A 50 -1.33 -17.10 10.33
CA THR A 50 -1.25 -16.72 8.90
C THR A 50 -0.68 -15.30 8.75
N ALA A 51 -1.14 -14.35 9.57
CA ALA A 51 -0.66 -12.99 9.56
C ALA A 51 0.83 -12.89 9.91
N ALA A 52 1.32 -13.70 10.84
CA ALA A 52 2.74 -13.76 11.19
C ALA A 52 3.61 -14.29 10.04
N ILE A 53 3.17 -15.35 9.37
CA ILE A 53 3.89 -15.93 8.22
C ILE A 53 3.95 -14.92 7.07
N GLU A 54 2.80 -14.39 6.65
CA GLU A 54 2.72 -13.42 5.54
C GLU A 54 3.44 -12.10 5.90
N GLY A 55 3.29 -11.62 7.13
CA GLY A 55 3.98 -10.44 7.63
C GLY A 55 5.50 -10.59 7.63
N PHE A 56 6.03 -11.81 7.85
CA PHE A 56 7.46 -12.07 7.77
C PHE A 56 7.97 -11.95 6.33
N HIS A 57 7.25 -12.53 5.37
CA HIS A 57 7.60 -12.43 3.95
C HIS A 57 7.53 -10.98 3.45
N LEU A 58 6.48 -10.23 3.79
CA LEU A 58 6.34 -8.82 3.41
C LEU A 58 7.39 -7.93 4.07
N ALA A 59 7.69 -8.12 5.36
CA ALA A 59 8.73 -7.35 6.04
C ALA A 59 10.11 -7.60 5.43
N ARG A 60 10.40 -8.85 5.03
CA ARG A 60 11.63 -9.20 4.33
C ARG A 60 11.70 -8.56 2.94
N ALA A 61 10.62 -8.63 2.16
CA ALA A 61 10.54 -8.01 0.83
C ALA A 61 10.72 -6.48 0.91
N ALA A 62 10.06 -5.83 1.88
CA ALA A 62 10.21 -4.40 2.12
C ALA A 62 11.66 -4.02 2.51
N ALA A 63 12.30 -4.80 3.39
CA ALA A 63 13.71 -4.59 3.74
C ALA A 63 14.64 -4.72 2.52
N THR A 64 14.46 -5.77 1.71
CA THR A 64 15.21 -5.96 0.46
C THR A 64 15.00 -4.79 -0.50
N PHE A 65 13.76 -4.33 -0.69
CA PHE A 65 13.45 -3.18 -1.53
C PHE A 65 14.08 -1.87 -1.01
N GLY A 66 14.16 -1.71 0.30
CA GLY A 66 14.84 -0.57 0.94
C GLY A 66 16.35 -0.55 0.70
N ASP A 67 16.98 -1.71 0.60
CA ASP A 67 18.42 -1.84 0.37
C ASP A 67 18.80 -1.75 -1.13
N LEU A 68 17.87 -2.01 -2.05
CA LEU A 68 18.08 -1.90 -3.50
C LEU A 68 18.08 -0.45 -3.99
N LYS A 69 19.08 -0.11 -4.82
CA LYS A 69 19.19 1.19 -5.52
C LYS A 69 18.67 1.17 -6.96
N SER A 70 18.57 -0.02 -7.55
CA SER A 70 18.11 -0.28 -8.93
C SER A 70 17.77 -1.77 -9.08
N GLY A 71 17.14 -2.17 -10.20
CA GLY A 71 16.83 -3.59 -10.47
C GLY A 71 15.69 -4.11 -9.60
N TYR A 72 14.60 -3.35 -9.52
CA TYR A 72 13.48 -3.65 -8.63
C TYR A 72 12.70 -4.89 -9.04
N ASP A 73 12.91 -5.44 -10.24
CA ASP A 73 12.23 -6.65 -10.73
C ASP A 73 12.45 -7.87 -9.82
N VAL A 74 13.52 -7.88 -9.02
CA VAL A 74 13.78 -8.94 -8.03
C VAL A 74 12.70 -9.04 -6.94
N VAL A 75 11.92 -7.97 -6.70
CA VAL A 75 10.81 -8.01 -5.73
C VAL A 75 9.49 -8.45 -6.34
N LEU A 76 9.37 -8.54 -7.67
CA LEU A 76 8.13 -8.95 -8.35
C LEU A 76 7.64 -10.33 -7.87
N PRO A 77 8.48 -11.38 -7.81
CA PRO A 77 7.99 -12.70 -7.38
C PRO A 77 7.41 -12.71 -5.96
N ASP A 78 8.01 -11.93 -5.04
CA ASP A 78 7.52 -11.80 -3.66
C ASP A 78 6.19 -11.03 -3.62
N LEU A 79 6.05 -9.95 -4.41
CA LEU A 79 4.80 -9.19 -4.52
C LEU A 79 3.67 -10.02 -5.15
N GLU A 80 3.96 -10.73 -6.24
CA GLU A 80 3.01 -11.61 -6.92
C GLU A 80 2.50 -12.71 -5.98
N ALA A 81 3.39 -13.32 -5.20
CA ALA A 81 3.01 -14.32 -4.21
C ALA A 81 2.08 -13.74 -3.13
N ALA A 82 2.38 -12.54 -2.63
CA ALA A 82 1.53 -11.85 -1.64
C ALA A 82 0.14 -11.54 -2.20
N TYR A 83 0.05 -11.01 -3.43
CA TYR A 83 -1.24 -10.75 -4.09
C TYR A 83 -2.00 -12.02 -4.46
N ALA A 84 -1.30 -13.11 -4.84
CA ALA A 84 -1.93 -14.40 -5.11
C ALA A 84 -2.56 -14.96 -3.84
N LYS A 85 -1.87 -14.81 -2.70
CA LYS A 85 -2.41 -15.16 -1.39
C LYS A 85 -3.66 -14.33 -1.06
N ALA A 86 -3.55 -13.00 -1.18
CA ALA A 86 -4.65 -12.08 -0.93
C ALA A 86 -5.88 -12.45 -1.77
N ARG A 87 -5.70 -12.65 -3.07
CA ARG A 87 -6.75 -13.10 -3.99
C ARG A 87 -7.40 -14.41 -3.54
N SER A 88 -6.59 -15.43 -3.23
CA SER A 88 -7.10 -16.74 -2.80
C SER A 88 -7.90 -16.66 -1.49
N TRP A 89 -7.54 -15.73 -0.61
CA TRP A 89 -8.17 -15.58 0.69
C TRP A 89 -9.45 -14.76 0.67
N THR A 90 -9.49 -13.71 -0.16
CA THR A 90 -10.62 -12.78 -0.26
C THR A 90 -11.64 -13.21 -1.32
N GLY A 91 -11.24 -14.09 -2.25
CA GLY A 91 -12.07 -14.51 -3.38
C GLY A 91 -12.18 -13.45 -4.47
N ALA A 92 -11.30 -12.46 -4.49
CA ALA A 92 -11.27 -11.39 -5.49
C ALA A 92 -10.92 -11.90 -6.90
N ALA A 93 -11.30 -11.16 -7.94
CA ALA A 93 -11.09 -11.58 -9.32
C ALA A 93 -9.84 -10.97 -9.98
N PHE A 94 -9.17 -10.00 -9.33
CA PHE A 94 -8.00 -9.32 -9.90
C PHE A 94 -6.85 -10.29 -10.26
N ASP A 95 -6.00 -9.86 -11.19
CA ASP A 95 -4.75 -10.56 -11.55
C ASP A 95 -3.62 -10.15 -10.59
N PRO A 96 -3.09 -11.07 -9.76
CA PRO A 96 -1.99 -10.77 -8.84
C PRO A 96 -0.75 -10.22 -9.53
N ALA A 97 -0.44 -10.70 -10.75
CA ALA A 97 0.72 -10.26 -11.50
C ALA A 97 0.55 -8.85 -12.04
N ALA A 98 -0.67 -8.46 -12.42
CA ALA A 98 -0.97 -7.11 -12.83
C ALA A 98 -0.86 -6.12 -11.67
N VAL A 99 -1.41 -6.47 -10.49
CA VAL A 99 -1.33 -5.61 -9.29
C VAL A 99 0.12 -5.47 -8.82
N ALA A 100 0.89 -6.55 -8.76
CA ALA A 100 2.31 -6.50 -8.37
C ALA A 100 3.15 -5.59 -9.30
N ARG A 101 2.90 -5.67 -10.62
CA ARG A 101 3.56 -4.79 -11.59
C ARG A 101 3.15 -3.32 -11.43
N ALA A 102 1.87 -3.06 -11.15
CA ALA A 102 1.38 -1.71 -10.90
C ALA A 102 1.98 -1.12 -9.62
N GLU A 103 2.07 -1.91 -8.55
CA GLU A 103 2.70 -1.48 -7.29
C GLU A 103 4.18 -1.14 -7.49
N LEU A 104 4.92 -2.00 -8.20
CA LEU A 104 6.32 -1.75 -8.51
C LEU A 104 6.52 -0.51 -9.39
N ALA A 105 5.60 -0.23 -10.31
CA ALA A 105 5.70 0.91 -11.21
C ALA A 105 5.72 2.24 -10.42
N TRP A 106 4.80 2.44 -9.47
CA TRP A 106 4.80 3.67 -8.67
C TRP A 106 5.93 3.71 -7.64
N TRP A 107 6.36 2.56 -7.09
CA TRP A 107 7.56 2.46 -6.26
C TRP A 107 8.81 2.95 -6.99
N ALA A 108 8.97 2.54 -8.25
CA ALA A 108 10.06 2.96 -9.11
C ALA A 108 9.94 4.45 -9.47
N ALA A 109 8.76 4.91 -9.91
CA ALA A 109 8.51 6.29 -10.30
C ALA A 109 8.85 7.30 -9.19
N ARG A 110 8.56 6.97 -7.92
CA ARG A 110 8.94 7.80 -6.76
C ARG A 110 10.44 8.04 -6.63
N ARG A 111 11.26 7.10 -7.09
CA ARG A 111 12.74 7.14 -6.95
C ARG A 111 13.44 7.66 -8.21
N VAL A 112 12.73 7.76 -9.34
CA VAL A 112 13.29 8.24 -10.61
C VAL A 112 13.09 9.76 -10.72
N PRO A 113 14.16 10.56 -10.79
CA PRO A 113 14.05 12.00 -10.99
C PRO A 113 13.25 12.33 -12.26
N GLY A 114 12.27 13.23 -12.14
CA GLY A 114 11.39 13.63 -13.25
C GLY A 114 10.15 12.75 -13.41
N GLN A 115 10.06 11.62 -12.71
CA GLN A 115 8.83 10.78 -12.62
C GLN A 115 8.20 10.83 -11.22
N ASN A 116 8.85 11.47 -10.26
CA ASN A 116 8.44 11.50 -8.86
C ASN A 116 7.40 12.58 -8.52
N SER A 117 6.72 13.18 -9.51
CA SER A 117 5.66 14.15 -9.23
C SER A 117 4.46 13.47 -8.58
N PRO A 118 3.77 14.11 -7.60
CA PRO A 118 2.60 13.55 -6.97
C PRO A 118 1.49 13.18 -7.96
N GLU A 119 1.35 13.93 -9.06
CA GLU A 119 0.33 13.68 -10.09
C GLU A 119 0.65 12.41 -10.89
N HIS A 120 1.91 12.22 -11.28
CA HIS A 120 2.33 11.03 -12.02
C HIS A 120 2.27 9.78 -11.15
N VAL A 121 2.85 9.85 -9.94
CA VAL A 121 2.79 8.76 -8.96
C VAL A 121 1.35 8.46 -8.56
N GLY A 122 0.50 9.49 -8.42
CA GLY A 122 -0.92 9.34 -8.13
C GLY A 122 -1.68 8.62 -9.23
N ALA A 123 -1.37 8.86 -10.51
CA ALA A 123 -1.97 8.12 -11.61
C ALA A 123 -1.59 6.62 -11.56
N LEU A 124 -0.32 6.30 -11.28
CA LEU A 124 0.14 4.92 -11.15
C LEU A 124 -0.50 4.19 -9.94
N ILE A 125 -0.67 4.89 -8.81
CA ILE A 125 -1.40 4.36 -7.65
C ILE A 125 -2.89 4.16 -8.00
N ALA A 126 -3.49 5.04 -8.81
CA ALA A 126 -4.87 4.88 -9.25
C ALA A 126 -5.06 3.64 -10.11
N ASP A 127 -4.10 3.33 -10.99
CA ASP A 127 -4.09 2.09 -11.78
C ASP A 127 -3.99 0.85 -10.89
N GLU A 128 -3.10 0.87 -9.88
CA GLU A 128 -3.01 -0.21 -8.89
C GLU A 128 -4.34 -0.39 -8.14
N TYR A 129 -4.94 0.70 -7.65
CA TYR A 129 -6.21 0.66 -6.93
C TYR A 129 -7.36 0.17 -7.81
N ALA A 130 -7.40 0.57 -9.08
CA ALA A 130 -8.39 0.11 -10.04
C ALA A 130 -8.32 -1.42 -10.22
N LEU A 131 -7.11 -1.97 -10.33
CA LEU A 131 -6.90 -3.41 -10.42
C LEU A 131 -7.28 -4.12 -9.11
N LEU A 132 -6.73 -3.65 -7.98
CA LEU A 132 -6.87 -4.31 -6.68
C LEU A 132 -8.31 -4.32 -6.16
N TYR A 133 -9.03 -3.21 -6.36
CA TYR A 133 -10.40 -3.05 -5.91
C TYR A 133 -11.44 -3.29 -7.00
N GLU A 134 -11.03 -3.70 -8.20
CA GLU A 134 -11.91 -4.04 -9.32
C GLU A 134 -12.85 -2.87 -9.66
N THR A 135 -12.26 -1.69 -9.92
CA THR A 135 -12.94 -0.42 -10.24
C THR A 135 -12.19 0.30 -11.36
N THR A 136 -12.54 1.55 -11.66
CA THR A 136 -11.85 2.37 -12.66
C THR A 136 -10.81 3.30 -12.02
N PRO A 137 -9.72 3.66 -12.72
CA PRO A 137 -8.75 4.63 -12.21
C PRO A 137 -9.39 5.98 -11.86
N SER A 138 -10.38 6.41 -12.64
CA SER A 138 -11.11 7.67 -12.40
C SER A 138 -11.84 7.69 -11.06
N ASN A 139 -12.41 6.56 -10.63
CA ASN A 139 -13.12 6.48 -9.35
C ASN A 139 -12.18 6.64 -8.16
N VAL A 140 -10.94 6.17 -8.28
CA VAL A 140 -9.96 6.13 -7.17
C VAL A 140 -8.86 7.19 -7.29
N ALA A 141 -8.90 8.02 -8.34
CA ALA A 141 -7.88 9.02 -8.63
C ALA A 141 -7.67 10.01 -7.48
N ALA A 142 -8.74 10.47 -6.82
CA ALA A 142 -8.65 11.39 -5.69
C ALA A 142 -7.91 10.75 -4.50
N ALA A 143 -8.29 9.52 -4.15
CA ALA A 143 -7.63 8.74 -3.08
C ALA A 143 -6.15 8.50 -3.40
N ALA A 144 -5.85 8.10 -4.63
CA ALA A 144 -4.50 7.82 -5.09
C ALA A 144 -3.60 9.06 -5.07
N LEU A 145 -4.12 10.22 -5.52
CA LEU A 145 -3.39 11.49 -5.47
C LEU A 145 -3.06 11.91 -4.04
N LEU A 146 -3.98 11.72 -3.08
CA LEU A 146 -3.73 12.03 -1.67
C LEU A 146 -2.59 11.18 -1.09
N ARG A 147 -2.55 9.88 -1.44
CA ARG A 147 -1.45 8.98 -1.05
C ARG A 147 -0.13 9.40 -1.69
N ALA A 148 -0.14 9.76 -2.97
CA ALA A 148 1.05 10.23 -3.67
C ALA A 148 1.60 11.52 -3.05
N LYS A 149 0.73 12.46 -2.65
CA LYS A 149 1.12 13.68 -1.92
C LYS A 149 1.74 13.37 -0.57
N ALA A 150 1.18 12.40 0.18
CA ALA A 150 1.77 11.96 1.44
C ALA A 150 3.18 11.36 1.24
N ALA A 151 3.34 10.55 0.20
CA ALA A 151 4.61 9.95 -0.18
C ALA A 151 5.65 11.01 -0.59
N ALA A 152 5.27 11.97 -1.44
CA ALA A 152 6.16 13.04 -1.88
C ALA A 152 6.60 13.94 -0.72
N LEU A 153 5.67 14.33 0.16
CA LEU A 153 5.96 15.11 1.37
C LEU A 153 6.99 14.39 2.26
N ARG A 154 6.83 13.08 2.43
CA ARG A 154 7.79 12.27 3.18
C ARG A 154 9.16 12.24 2.51
N ASP A 155 9.20 12.13 1.18
CA ASP A 155 10.44 12.01 0.41
C ASP A 155 11.21 13.34 0.36
N GLU A 156 10.50 14.47 0.38
CA GLU A 156 11.08 15.82 0.52
C GLU A 156 11.63 16.06 1.93
N GLN A 157 10.90 15.63 2.97
CA GLN A 157 11.23 15.94 4.37
C GLN A 157 12.02 14.83 5.07
N THR A 158 13.15 14.42 4.50
CA THR A 158 13.93 13.28 5.01
C THR A 158 14.44 13.43 6.45
N ALA A 159 14.83 14.64 6.87
CA ALA A 159 15.45 14.88 8.19
C ALA A 159 14.42 15.00 9.33
N GLN A 160 13.31 15.70 9.09
CA GLN A 160 12.22 15.87 10.06
C GLN A 160 10.87 15.82 9.32
N PRO A 161 10.36 14.61 9.03
CA PRO A 161 9.07 14.46 8.37
C PRO A 161 7.93 14.97 9.25
N ASP A 162 7.03 15.78 8.68
CA ASP A 162 5.76 16.14 9.30
C ASP A 162 4.79 14.95 9.26
N TRP A 163 4.99 14.05 10.22
CA TRP A 163 4.15 12.86 10.37
C TRP A 163 2.67 13.20 10.62
N ALA A 164 2.36 14.36 11.19
CA ALA A 164 0.97 14.75 11.43
C ALA A 164 0.27 15.11 10.11
N THR A 165 0.94 15.82 9.20
CA THR A 165 0.41 16.11 7.86
C THR A 165 0.37 14.86 6.98
N ILE A 166 1.41 14.02 7.01
CA ILE A 166 1.42 12.72 6.32
C ILE A 166 0.23 11.86 6.78
N ALA A 167 -0.02 11.78 8.09
CA ALA A 167 -1.13 11.02 8.64
C ALA A 167 -2.50 11.55 8.20
N ARG A 168 -2.68 12.88 8.15
CA ARG A 168 -3.91 13.49 7.65
C ARG A 168 -4.14 13.17 6.17
N LEU A 169 -3.09 13.24 5.35
CA LEU A 169 -3.18 12.91 3.92
C LEU A 169 -3.51 11.43 3.68
N LEU A 170 -2.85 10.52 4.40
CA LEU A 170 -3.15 9.08 4.32
C LEU A 170 -4.57 8.78 4.81
N ARG A 171 -5.01 9.44 5.88
CA ARG A 171 -6.39 9.29 6.36
C ARG A 171 -7.40 9.73 5.31
N ALA A 172 -7.22 10.93 4.74
CA ALA A 172 -8.08 11.43 3.69
C ALA A 172 -8.07 10.51 2.46
N SER A 173 -6.91 9.97 2.08
CA SER A 173 -6.79 8.99 0.99
C SER A 173 -7.68 7.77 1.23
N TYR A 174 -7.65 7.20 2.44
CA TYR A 174 -8.48 6.03 2.77
C TYR A 174 -9.97 6.35 2.94
N ASP A 175 -10.32 7.54 3.43
CA ASP A 175 -11.72 7.98 3.50
C ASP A 175 -12.30 8.13 2.08
N GLU A 176 -11.57 8.80 1.18
CA GLU A 176 -11.95 8.95 -0.24
C GLU A 176 -12.02 7.59 -0.96
N LEU A 177 -11.08 6.68 -0.69
CA LEU A 177 -11.11 5.34 -1.26
C LEU A 177 -12.37 4.59 -0.82
N LEU A 178 -12.71 4.63 0.46
CA LEU A 178 -13.91 3.96 0.96
C LEU A 178 -15.19 4.56 0.33
N LEU A 179 -15.25 5.89 0.20
CA LEU A 179 -16.37 6.58 -0.47
C LEU A 179 -16.49 6.17 -1.94
N ALA A 180 -15.38 6.15 -2.67
CA ALA A 180 -15.35 5.73 -4.08
C ALA A 180 -15.81 4.28 -4.26
N LEU A 181 -15.39 3.38 -3.39
CA LEU A 181 -15.76 1.97 -3.45
C LEU A 181 -17.22 1.72 -3.04
N ALA A 182 -17.78 2.57 -2.17
CA ALA A 182 -19.20 2.53 -1.85
C ALA A 182 -20.07 3.05 -3.01
N GLY A 183 -19.60 4.08 -3.73
CA GLY A 183 -20.29 4.66 -4.89
C GLY A 183 -20.20 3.82 -6.17
N ALA A 184 -19.15 3.01 -6.33
CA ALA A 184 -18.96 2.13 -7.49
C ALA A 184 -19.83 0.86 -7.49
N ASN A 185 -20.68 0.67 -6.48
CA ASN A 185 -21.65 -0.44 -6.38
C ASN A 185 -23.02 -0.13 -7.02
N VAL A 186 -23.10 0.83 -7.96
CA VAL A 186 -24.30 1.15 -8.73
C VAL A 186 -24.14 0.72 -10.19
#